data_AF-A0A930YA94-F1
#
_entry.id   AF-A0A930YA94-F1
#
_cell.length_a   1.000
_cell.length_b   1.000
_cell.length_c   1.000
_cell.angle_alpha   90.00
_cell.angle_beta   90.00
_cell.angle_gamma   90.00
#
_symmetry.space_group_name_H-M   'P 1'
#
loop_
_entity.id
_entity.type
_entity.pdbx_description
1 polymer ?
#
loop_
_entity_poly.entity_id
_entity_poly.type
_entity_poly.pdbx_seq_one_letter_code
_entity_poly.pdbx_strand_id
1 'polypeptide(L)' 'MSSDATEHDGTTGDHDDPTGMTADEKRHDQLTRAPKSDETDAAPRITTEERPDGVTRIDVADTAKVRPGGGEAHTRD' A
#
# COMPACT_ATOMS: atom_id res chain seq x y z
N MET A 1 20.45 1.29 -30.49
CA MET A 1 19.48 0.40 -29.82
C MET A 1 19.38 0.88 -28.38
N SER A 2 18.18 1.28 -27.95
CA SER A 2 17.92 1.79 -26.60
C SER A 2 17.98 0.68 -25.57
N SER A 3 18.71 0.92 -24.50
CA SER A 3 18.53 0.26 -23.21
C SER A 3 18.58 1.36 -22.16
N ASP A 4 17.47 2.11 -22.05
CA ASP A 4 17.22 2.96 -20.89
C ASP A 4 16.80 2.04 -19.74
N ALA A 5 17.79 1.49 -19.06
CA ALA A 5 17.60 0.84 -17.77
C ALA A 5 17.34 1.96 -16.77
N THR A 6 16.07 2.34 -16.61
CA THR A 6 15.61 3.00 -15.39
C THR A 6 15.80 2.00 -14.25
N GLU A 7 17.02 1.95 -13.72
CA GLU A 7 17.28 1.47 -12.38
C GLU A 7 16.47 2.38 -11.46
N HIS A 8 15.33 1.90 -11.00
CA HIS A 8 14.57 2.57 -9.97
C HIS A 8 15.34 2.40 -8.66
N ASP A 9 16.39 3.22 -8.48
CA ASP A 9 17.14 3.36 -7.25
C ASP A 9 16.17 3.52 -6.09
N GLY A 10 16.29 2.64 -5.10
CA GLY A 10 15.48 2.61 -3.89
C GLY A 10 15.82 3.76 -2.93
N THR A 11 16.04 4.97 -3.45
CA THR A 11 16.07 6.18 -2.64
C THR A 11 14.70 6.34 -2.03
N THR A 12 14.59 5.87 -0.78
CA THR A 12 13.52 6.20 0.14
C THR A 12 13.51 7.71 0.22
N GLY A 13 12.55 8.32 -0.50
CA GLY A 13 12.57 9.73 -0.84
C GLY A 13 12.51 10.62 0.39
N ASP A 14 13.68 11.03 0.87
CA ASP A 14 13.89 12.32 1.54
C ASP A 14 13.90 13.40 0.45
N HIS A 15 12.78 13.55 -0.26
CA HIS A 15 12.58 14.68 -1.15
C HIS A 15 12.17 15.85 -0.25
N ASP A 16 13.09 16.80 -0.04
CA ASP A 16 12.95 18.09 0.66
C ASP A 16 11.48 18.45 0.96
N ASP A 17 10.96 17.92 2.06
CA ASP A 17 9.56 18.14 2.42
C ASP A 17 9.47 19.29 3.40
N PRO A 18 8.74 20.36 3.07
CA PRO A 18 8.69 21.57 3.89
C PRO A 18 8.00 21.37 5.24
N THR A 19 7.34 20.23 5.48
CA THR A 19 6.69 19.88 6.74
C THR A 19 7.61 19.16 7.73
N GLY A 20 8.75 18.66 7.27
CA GLY A 20 9.69 17.88 8.10
C GLY A 20 9.15 16.53 8.59
N MET A 21 7.99 16.09 8.08
CA MET A 21 7.40 14.80 8.42
C MET A 21 8.06 13.64 7.66
N THR A 22 8.14 12.48 8.30
CA THR A 22 8.54 11.23 7.66
C THR A 22 7.47 10.75 6.67
N ALA A 23 7.83 9.82 5.78
CA ALA A 23 6.89 9.23 4.82
C ALA A 23 5.70 8.52 5.51
N ASP A 24 5.94 7.87 6.66
CA ASP A 24 4.88 7.24 7.46
C ASP A 24 3.93 8.27 8.06
N GLU A 25 4.45 9.37 8.62
CA GLU A 25 3.64 10.44 9.21
C GLU A 25 2.78 11.15 8.16
N LYS A 26 3.32 11.43 6.97
CA LYS A 26 2.54 12.03 5.88
C LYS A 26 1.42 11.11 5.40
N ARG A 27 1.69 9.80 5.35
CA ARG A 27 0.67 8.81 4.98
C ARG A 27 -0.44 8.80 6.03
N HIS A 28 -0.08 8.81 7.31
CA HIS A 28 -1.03 8.85 8.42
C HIS A 28 -1.92 10.11 8.36
N ASP A 29 -1.32 11.31 8.23
CA ASP A 29 -2.08 12.56 8.11
C ASP A 29 -3.03 12.53 6.90
N GLN A 30 -2.55 12.06 5.75
CA GLN A 30 -3.38 11.94 4.55
C GLN A 30 -4.56 10.98 4.73
N LEU A 31 -4.37 9.88 5.44
CA LEU A 31 -5.41 8.87 5.67
C LEU A 31 -6.42 9.30 6.74
N THR A 32 -6.06 10.22 7.64
CA THR A 32 -6.90 10.67 8.76
C THR A 32 -7.54 12.05 8.55
N ARG A 33 -7.13 12.80 7.52
CA ARG A 33 -7.63 14.16 7.21
C ARG A 33 -9.12 14.22 6.87
N ALA A 34 -9.73 13.13 6.41
CA ALA A 34 -11.12 13.15 5.96
C ALA A 34 -12.11 13.26 7.14
N PRO A 35 -13.23 14.00 6.99
CA PRO A 35 -14.26 14.04 8.02
C PRO A 35 -14.87 12.64 8.21
N LYS A 36 -14.91 12.18 9.47
CA LYS A 36 -15.25 10.83 9.93
C LYS A 36 -14.16 9.76 9.77
N SER A 37 -12.94 10.14 9.41
CA SER A 37 -11.81 9.22 9.51
C SER A 37 -11.37 9.02 10.96
N ASP A 38 -10.86 7.83 11.25
CA ASP A 38 -10.34 7.45 12.55
C ASP A 38 -8.97 6.75 12.40
N GLU A 39 -8.31 6.42 13.52
CA GLU A 39 -6.99 5.78 13.51
C GLU A 39 -6.97 4.43 12.77
N THR A 40 -8.12 3.74 12.70
CA THR A 40 -8.21 2.47 11.95
C THR A 40 -8.08 2.70 10.45
N ASP A 41 -8.30 3.94 9.98
CA ASP A 41 -8.09 4.28 8.59
C ASP A 41 -6.61 4.38 8.19
N ALA A 42 -5.71 4.55 9.15
CA ALA A 42 -4.26 4.52 8.92
C ALA A 42 -3.68 3.09 8.90
N ALA A 43 -4.45 2.09 9.33
CA ALA A 43 -3.98 0.71 9.41
C ALA A 43 -3.70 0.11 8.02
N PRO A 44 -2.66 -0.73 7.87
CA PRO A 44 -2.39 -1.46 6.63
C PRO A 44 -3.58 -2.33 6.23
N ARG A 45 -4.13 -2.10 5.03
CA ARG A 45 -5.27 -2.88 4.48
C ARG A 45 -4.85 -3.94 3.47
N ILE A 46 -3.57 -4.10 3.20
CA ILE A 46 -3.02 -5.00 2.19
C ILE A 46 -1.97 -5.89 2.84
N THR A 47 -2.04 -7.19 2.56
CA THR A 47 -1.04 -8.18 2.97
C THR A 47 -0.28 -8.67 1.75
N THR A 48 1.04 -8.79 1.87
CA THR A 48 1.91 -9.28 0.80
C THR A 48 2.59 -10.57 1.23
N GLU A 49 2.48 -11.60 0.41
CA GLU A 49 3.12 -12.90 0.63
C GLU A 49 4.05 -13.21 -0.53
N GLU A 50 5.36 -13.32 -0.25
CA GLU A 50 6.31 -13.83 -1.23
C GLU A 50 6.15 -15.35 -1.37
N ARG A 51 5.91 -15.78 -2.60
CA ARG A 51 5.84 -17.20 -2.95
C ARG A 51 7.18 -17.69 -3.51
N PRO A 52 7.50 -18.98 -3.35
CA PRO A 52 8.79 -19.54 -3.75
C PRO A 52 9.04 -19.53 -5.28
N ASP A 53 8.02 -19.28 -6.09
CA ASP A 53 8.08 -19.06 -7.54
C ASP A 53 8.51 -17.64 -7.92
N GLY A 54 8.88 -16.79 -6.95
CA GLY A 54 9.26 -15.40 -7.17
C GLY A 54 8.06 -14.48 -7.41
N VAL A 55 6.86 -14.96 -7.17
CA VAL A 55 5.62 -14.18 -7.30
C VAL A 55 5.24 -13.61 -5.94
N THR A 56 5.08 -12.28 -5.85
CA THR A 56 4.49 -11.64 -4.67
C THR A 56 2.98 -11.64 -4.82
N ARG A 57 2.30 -12.40 -3.97
CA ARG A 57 0.84 -12.36 -3.87
C ARG A 57 0.43 -11.17 -3.02
N ILE A 58 -0.49 -10.37 -3.54
CA ILE A 58 -1.07 -9.22 -2.86
C ILE A 58 -2.53 -9.55 -2.58
N ASP A 59 -2.90 -9.61 -1.30
CA ASP A 59 -4.28 -9.81 -0.86
C ASP A 59 -4.73 -8.62 0.00
N VAL A 60 -6.05 -8.43 0.11
CA VAL A 60 -6.63 -7.44 1.03
C VAL A 60 -6.59 -8.04 2.43
N ALA A 61 -6.16 -7.29 3.45
CA ALA A 61 -6.11 -7.76 4.83
C ALA A 61 -7.50 -8.16 5.36
N ASP A 62 -7.59 -9.17 6.24
CA ASP A 62 -8.86 -9.59 6.85
C ASP A 62 -9.44 -8.53 7.79
N THR A 63 -8.58 -7.66 8.32
CA THR A 63 -8.94 -6.53 9.17
C THR A 63 -9.52 -5.34 8.38
N ALA A 64 -9.49 -5.39 7.05
CA ALA A 64 -10.00 -4.28 6.22
C ALA A 64 -11.54 -4.22 6.25
N LYS A 65 -12.07 -3.07 6.65
CA LYS A 65 -13.52 -2.79 6.72
C LYS A 65 -14.26 -2.97 5.38
N VAL A 66 -13.60 -2.73 4.26
CA VAL A 66 -14.17 -2.86 2.91
C VAL A 66 -13.25 -3.75 2.08
N ARG A 67 -13.82 -4.84 1.54
CA ARG A 67 -13.15 -5.73 0.60
C ARG A 67 -13.78 -5.60 -0.80
N PRO A 68 -13.08 -5.00 -1.77
CA PRO A 68 -13.59 -4.95 -3.14
C PRO A 68 -13.73 -6.37 -3.69
N GLY A 69 -14.85 -6.66 -4.37
CA GLY A 69 -15.18 -8.01 -4.87
C GLY A 69 -16.26 -8.75 -4.09
N GLY A 70 -16.72 -8.22 -2.96
CA GLY A 70 -18.06 -8.47 -2.41
C GLY A 70 -18.49 -9.93 -2.19
N GLY A 71 -17.76 -10.70 -1.37
CA GLY A 71 -18.29 -11.89 -0.71
C GLY A 71 -18.40 -13.15 -1.57
N GLU A 72 -18.04 -14.28 -0.96
CA GLU A 72 -17.94 -15.63 -1.56
C GLU A 72 -16.77 -15.80 -2.55
N ALA A 73 -15.99 -16.86 -2.33
CA ALA A 73 -14.92 -17.24 -3.26
C ALA A 73 -15.56 -17.63 -4.59
N HIS A 74 -15.37 -16.83 -5.63
CA HIS A 74 -15.67 -17.24 -6.99
C HIS A 74 -14.76 -18.42 -7.35
N THR A 75 -15.26 -19.63 -7.15
CA THR A 75 -14.68 -20.83 -7.76
C THR A 75 -14.72 -20.61 -9.26
N ARG A 76 -13.54 -20.50 -9.87
CA ARG A 76 -13.38 -20.48 -11.32
C ARG A 76 -13.55 -21.94 -11.76
N ASP A 77 -14.73 -22.27 -12.26
CA ASP A 77 -14.99 -23.53 -12.99
C ASP A 77 -14.20 -23.54 -14.31
#